data_AF-A0A0F2R6X3-F1
#
_entry.id   AF-A0A0F2R6X3-F1
#
_cell.length_a   1.000
_cell.length_b   1.000
_cell.length_c   1.000
_cell.angle_alpha   90.00
_cell.angle_beta   90.00
_cell.angle_gamma   90.00
#
_symmetry.space_group_name_H-M   'P 1'
#
loop_
_entity.id
_entity.type
_entity.pdbx_description
1 polymer ?
#
loop_
_entity_poly.entity_id
_entity_poly.type
_entity_poly.pdbx_seq_one_letter_code
_entity_poly.pdbx_strand_id
1 'polypeptide(L)'
;MGQTEYGLRFLVDHGRFGGKSAWNAFSKTIGDIGQLLGERGRAHEGKGIYFRPLVLPAPLMADAWANEDWSAALEPLTQALDKLAEDAAVFKDLVDRATPRERVAVGAD
;
A
#
# COMPACT_ATOMS: atom_id res chain seq x y z
N MET A 1 13.09 0.50 -24.72
CA MET A 1 11.91 -0.35 -24.40
C MET A 1 11.64 -0.17 -22.92
N GLY A 2 10.45 0.29 -22.55
CA GLY A 2 10.09 0.52 -21.14
C GLY A 2 9.80 -0.80 -20.45
N GLN A 3 10.42 -1.02 -19.30
CA GLN A 3 10.13 -2.17 -18.45
C GLN A 3 8.76 -1.95 -17.78
N THR A 4 7.90 -2.96 -17.79
CA THR A 4 6.60 -2.89 -17.11
C THR A 4 6.80 -2.83 -15.60
N GLU A 5 6.23 -1.80 -14.98
CA GLU A 5 6.22 -1.63 -13.52
C GLU A 5 4.92 -2.22 -12.94
N TYR A 6 5.09 -3.10 -11.95
CA TYR A 6 4.01 -3.69 -11.17
C TYR A 6 4.00 -3.04 -9.78
N GLY A 7 3.09 -3.44 -8.89
CA GLY A 7 3.19 -3.00 -7.51
C GLY A 7 1.99 -3.28 -6.64
N LEU A 8 2.10 -2.79 -5.40
CA LEU A 8 1.09 -2.96 -4.36
C LEU A 8 0.47 -1.60 -4.04
N ARG A 9 -0.83 -1.48 -4.25
CA ARG A 9 -1.58 -0.25 -3.97
C ARG A 9 -2.41 -0.42 -2.70
N PHE A 10 -2.25 0.52 -1.76
CA PHE A 10 -3.13 0.65 -0.61
C PHE A 10 -4.36 1.47 -1.02
N LEU A 11 -5.53 0.89 -0.79
CA LEU A 11 -6.84 1.48 -1.03
C LEU A 11 -7.72 1.22 0.18
N VAL A 12 -8.60 2.17 0.48
CA VAL A 12 -9.59 2.01 1.55
C VAL A 12 -11.00 1.94 0.98
N ASP A 13 -11.87 1.23 1.68
CA ASP A 13 -13.30 1.38 1.49
C ASP A 13 -13.75 2.72 2.07
N HIS A 14 -13.97 3.70 1.19
CA HIS A 14 -14.40 5.04 1.57
C HIS A 14 -15.73 5.06 2.34
N GLY A 15 -16.62 4.06 2.16
CA GLY A 15 -17.90 3.99 2.87
C GLY A 15 -17.73 3.95 4.39
N ARG A 16 -16.63 3.38 4.87
CA ARG A 16 -16.28 3.33 6.29
C ARG A 16 -15.92 4.69 6.90
N PHE A 17 -15.56 5.66 6.05
CA PHE A 17 -15.02 6.98 6.45
C PHE A 17 -15.93 8.15 6.01
N GLY A 18 -17.22 7.91 5.82
CA GLY A 18 -18.15 8.96 5.38
C GLY A 18 -18.06 9.31 3.88
N GLY A 19 -17.46 8.42 3.08
CA GLY A 19 -17.35 8.54 1.64
C GLY A 19 -16.06 9.20 1.14
N LYS A 20 -15.92 9.24 -0.20
CA LYS A 20 -14.68 9.66 -0.88
C LYS A 20 -14.27 11.10 -0.55
N SER A 21 -15.23 12.01 -0.42
CA SER A 21 -14.96 13.42 -0.12
C SER A 21 -14.40 13.60 1.29
N ALA A 22 -14.98 12.92 2.28
CA ALA A 22 -14.52 12.94 3.66
C ALA A 22 -13.12 12.33 3.80
N TRP A 23 -12.89 11.17 3.16
CA TRP A 23 -11.56 10.56 3.10
C TRP A 23 -10.51 11.48 2.47
N ASN A 24 -10.83 12.10 1.32
CA ASN A 24 -9.90 13.02 0.66
C ASN A 24 -9.59 14.26 1.52
N ALA A 25 -10.58 14.78 2.27
CA ALA A 25 -10.35 15.87 3.21
C ALA A 25 -9.41 15.44 4.35
N PHE A 26 -9.68 14.29 4.96
CA PHE A 26 -8.82 13.69 5.99
C PHE A 26 -7.40 13.41 5.47
N SER A 27 -7.23 12.89 4.25
CA SER A 27 -5.91 12.55 3.71
C SER A 27 -4.96 13.75 3.57
N LYS A 28 -5.50 14.97 3.59
CA LYS A 28 -4.71 16.21 3.57
C LYS A 28 -4.19 16.61 4.94
N THR A 29 -4.70 16.03 6.02
CA THR A 29 -4.34 16.38 7.41
C THR A 29 -3.27 15.46 8.02
N ILE A 30 -2.86 14.42 7.30
CA ILE A 30 -1.98 13.33 7.77
C ILE A 30 -0.58 13.38 7.12
N GLY A 31 0.00 14.59 7.09
CA GLY A 31 1.30 14.82 6.44
C GLY A 31 2.43 13.97 7.02
N ASP A 32 2.39 13.71 8.33
CA ASP A 32 3.33 12.85 9.06
C ASP A 32 3.30 11.40 8.58
N ILE A 33 2.11 10.81 8.45
CA ILE A 33 1.94 9.44 7.92
C ILE A 33 2.36 9.39 6.46
N GLY A 34 1.98 10.40 5.66
CA GLY A 34 2.36 10.48 4.26
C GLY A 34 3.88 10.51 4.07
N GLN A 35 4.59 11.30 4.89
CA GLN A 35 6.05 11.36 4.90
C GLN A 35 6.66 10.01 5.29
N LEU A 36 6.19 9.39 6.38
CA LEU A 36 6.69 8.09 6.84
C LEU A 36 6.53 6.99 5.77
N LEU A 37 5.36 6.93 5.11
CA LEU A 37 5.14 5.99 4.01
C LEU A 37 6.05 6.29 2.80
N GLY A 38 6.33 7.56 2.54
CA GLY A 38 7.27 8.01 1.51
C GLY A 38 8.71 7.56 1.78
N GLU A 39 9.21 7.76 3.00
CA GLU A 39 10.53 7.30 3.45
C GLU A 39 10.69 5.78 3.35
N ARG A 40 9.56 5.05 3.46
CA ARG A 40 9.51 3.59 3.33
C ARG A 40 9.40 3.13 1.87
N GLY A 41 9.37 4.04 0.90
CA GLY A 41 9.36 3.74 -0.54
C GLY A 41 7.97 3.61 -1.14
N ARG A 42 6.94 4.24 -0.56
CA ARG A 42 5.62 4.36 -1.19
C ARG A 42 5.44 5.71 -1.85
N ALA A 43 5.02 5.69 -3.10
CA ALA A 43 4.58 6.88 -3.82
C ALA A 43 3.17 7.27 -3.38
N HIS A 44 2.97 8.54 -3.03
CA HIS A 44 1.65 9.09 -2.79
C HIS A 44 1.00 9.45 -4.13
N GLU A 45 -0.09 8.75 -4.49
CA GLU A 45 -0.84 8.97 -5.74
C GLU A 45 -2.00 9.97 -5.57
N GLY A 46 -2.07 10.63 -4.41
CA GLY A 46 -3.15 11.54 -4.05
C GLY A 46 -4.35 10.84 -3.41
N LYS A 47 -5.21 11.62 -2.74
CA LYS A 47 -6.47 11.14 -2.12
C LYS A 47 -6.24 9.99 -1.13
N GLY A 48 -5.12 9.98 -0.41
CA GLY A 48 -4.76 8.93 0.55
C GLY A 48 -4.43 7.58 -0.09
N ILE A 49 -4.09 7.55 -1.38
CA ILE A 49 -3.64 6.35 -2.09
C ILE A 49 -2.11 6.30 -2.05
N TYR A 50 -1.58 5.11 -1.71
CA TYR A 50 -0.14 4.87 -1.62
C TYR A 50 0.24 3.64 -2.44
N PHE A 51 1.19 3.79 -3.35
CA PHE A 51 1.64 2.75 -4.26
C PHE A 51 3.10 2.39 -3.98
N ARG A 52 3.39 1.09 -3.84
CA ARG A 52 4.75 0.58 -3.82
C ARG A 52 5.05 -0.03 -5.19
N PRO A 53 5.89 0.59 -6.01
CA PRO A 53 6.31 -0.03 -7.26
C PRO A 53 7.19 -1.25 -7.00
N LEU A 54 7.11 -2.22 -7.89
CA LEU A 54 8.03 -3.33 -7.99
C LEU A 54 8.24 -3.67 -9.46
N VAL A 55 9.43 -4.13 -9.79
CA VAL A 55 9.79 -4.46 -11.16
C VAL A 55 10.10 -5.95 -11.23
N LEU A 56 9.43 -6.65 -12.15
CA LEU A 56 9.73 -8.05 -12.47
C LEU A 56 10.56 -8.06 -13.77
N PRO A 57 11.87 -8.37 -13.71
CA PRO A 57 12.71 -8.31 -14.89
C PRO A 57 12.32 -9.34 -15.94
N ALA A 58 11.95 -8.87 -17.14
CA ALA A 58 11.57 -9.74 -18.25
C ALA A 58 12.60 -10.85 -18.55
N PRO A 59 13.94 -10.60 -18.50
CA PRO A 59 14.92 -11.66 -18.67
C PRO A 59 14.82 -12.76 -17.60
N LEU A 60 14.64 -12.39 -16.33
CA LEU A 60 14.49 -13.35 -15.23
C LEU A 60 13.16 -14.10 -15.32
N MET A 61 12.08 -13.43 -15.74
CA MET A 61 10.78 -14.08 -15.95
C MET A 61 10.84 -15.10 -17.10
N ALA A 62 11.56 -14.78 -18.19
CA ALA A 62 11.75 -15.69 -19.30
C ALA A 62 12.62 -16.89 -18.93
N ASP A 63 13.71 -16.65 -18.18
CA ASP A 63 14.58 -17.72 -17.68
C ASP A 63 13.84 -18.64 -16.69
N ALA A 64 13.07 -18.08 -15.76
CA ALA A 64 12.23 -18.83 -14.84
C ALA A 64 11.18 -19.69 -15.56
N TRP A 65 10.58 -19.17 -16.63
CA TRP A 65 9.65 -19.94 -17.45
C TRP A 65 10.32 -21.13 -18.15
N ALA A 66 11.54 -20.95 -18.63
CA ALA A 66 12.29 -22.00 -19.33
C ALA A 66 12.81 -23.10 -18.37
N ASN A 67 13.21 -22.71 -17.16
CA ASN A 67 13.87 -23.60 -16.20
C ASN A 67 12.96 -24.06 -15.06
N GLU A 68 11.70 -23.60 -15.03
CA GLU A 68 10.73 -23.82 -13.96
C GLU A 68 11.19 -23.36 -12.55
N ASP A 69 12.23 -22.52 -12.48
CA ASP A 69 12.74 -21.94 -11.23
C ASP A 69 12.36 -20.46 -11.13
N TRP A 70 11.40 -20.17 -10.24
CA TRP A 70 10.82 -18.85 -10.05
C TRP A 70 11.50 -18.02 -8.96
N SER A 71 12.50 -18.57 -8.26
CA SER A 71 13.02 -18.01 -7.01
C SER A 71 13.58 -16.60 -7.19
N ALA A 72 14.47 -16.41 -8.16
CA ALA A 72 15.07 -15.11 -8.46
C ALA A 72 14.07 -14.15 -9.16
N ALA A 73 13.20 -14.69 -10.02
CA ALA A 73 12.23 -13.90 -10.76
C ALA A 73 11.17 -13.26 -9.85
N LEU A 74 10.77 -13.95 -8.78
CA LEU A 74 9.77 -13.48 -7.81
C LEU A 74 10.37 -12.80 -6.58
N GLU A 75 11.69 -12.77 -6.41
CA GLU A 75 12.34 -12.10 -5.29
C GLU A 75 11.85 -10.65 -5.08
N PRO A 76 11.70 -9.81 -6.13
CA PRO A 76 11.17 -8.44 -5.95
C PRO A 76 9.75 -8.41 -5.38
N LEU A 77 8.91 -9.40 -5.71
CA LEU A 77 7.57 -9.52 -5.15
C LEU A 77 7.63 -9.91 -3.67
N THR A 78 8.47 -10.88 -3.31
CA THR A 78 8.69 -11.29 -1.92
C THR A 78 9.14 -10.11 -1.07
N GLN A 79 10.14 -9.35 -1.53
CA GLN A 79 10.61 -8.14 -0.85
C GLN A 79 9.50 -7.08 -0.69
N ALA A 80 8.65 -6.90 -1.71
CA ALA A 80 7.51 -5.98 -1.63
C ALA A 80 6.46 -6.43 -0.60
N LEU A 81 6.24 -7.73 -0.45
CA LEU A 81 5.34 -8.31 0.55
C LEU A 81 5.90 -8.19 1.98
N ASP A 82 7.20 -8.42 2.17
CA ASP A 82 7.86 -8.20 3.46
C ASP A 82 7.74 -6.74 3.89
N LYS A 83 7.97 -5.81 2.96
CA LYS A 83 7.76 -4.38 3.21
C LYS A 83 6.30 -4.03 3.48
N LEU A 84 5.35 -4.70 2.83
CA LEU A 84 3.92 -4.52 3.15
C LEU A 84 3.63 -4.96 4.60
N ALA A 85 4.21 -6.06 5.06
CA ALA A 85 4.06 -6.50 6.45
C ALA A 85 4.62 -5.47 7.45
N GLU A 86 5.79 -4.91 7.17
CA GLU A 86 6.36 -3.84 7.99
C GLU A 86 5.50 -2.55 7.97
N ASP A 87 4.87 -2.24 6.84
CA ASP A 87 4.02 -1.05 6.66
C ASP A 87 2.64 -1.20 7.34
N ALA A 88 2.24 -2.42 7.73
CA ALA A 88 0.91 -2.72 8.22
C ALA A 88 0.51 -1.87 9.44
N ALA A 89 1.44 -1.64 10.36
CA ALA A 89 1.18 -0.81 11.55
C ALA A 89 0.93 0.67 11.17
N VAL A 90 1.61 1.19 10.16
CA VAL A 90 1.43 2.57 9.68
C VAL A 90 0.08 2.72 9.00
N PHE A 91 -0.33 1.74 8.18
CA PHE A 91 -1.67 1.72 7.59
C PHE A 91 -2.77 1.55 8.63
N LYS A 92 -2.52 0.79 9.70
CA LYS A 92 -3.45 0.68 10.80
C LYS A 92 -3.65 2.04 11.50
N ASP A 93 -2.55 2.73 11.83
CA ASP A 93 -2.61 4.07 12.43
C ASP A 93 -3.35 5.06 11.53
N LEU A 94 -3.08 5.02 10.22
CA LEU A 94 -3.82 5.80 9.22
C LEU A 94 -5.34 5.57 9.29
N VAL A 95 -5.76 4.30 9.30
CA VAL A 95 -7.17 3.92 9.35
C VAL A 95 -7.80 4.27 10.70
N ASP A 96 -7.10 4.06 11.80
CA ASP A 96 -7.58 4.36 13.15
C ASP A 96 -7.82 5.88 13.31
N ARG A 97 -6.90 6.72 12.83
CA ARG A 97 -7.05 8.18 12.84
C ARG A 97 -8.19 8.69 11.97
N ALA A 98 -8.50 7.96 10.89
CA ALA A 98 -9.62 8.29 10.00
C ALA A 98 -10.98 7.85 10.56
N THR A 99 -10.99 6.93 11.52
CA THR A 99 -12.23 6.34 12.05
C THR A 99 -12.88 7.29 13.07
N PRO A 100 -14.14 7.72 12.88
CA PRO A 100 -14.83 8.58 13.82
C PRO A 100 -14.96 7.92 15.21
N ARG A 101 -14.61 8.65 16.28
CA ARG A 101 -14.63 8.15 17.66
C ARG A 101 -16.00 7.64 18.15
N GLU A 102 -17.10 8.14 17.58
CA GLU A 102 -18.47 7.76 17.95
C GLU A 102 -18.85 6.32 17.56
N ARG A 103 -18.10 5.66 16.67
CA ARG A 103 -18.38 4.27 16.24
C ARG A 103 -17.71 3.19 17.09
N VAL A 104 -16.86 3.55 18.05
CA VAL A 104 -16.16 2.58 18.93
C VAL A 104 -17.05 2.15 20.11
N ALA A 105 -18.15 2.88 20.37
CA ALA A 105 -19.02 2.63 21.52
C ALA A 105 -20.14 1.58 21.28
N VAL A 106 -20.21 0.93 20.12
CA VAL A 106 -21.25 -0.07 19.81
C VAL A 106 -20.59 -1.41 19.51
N GLY A 107 -20.13 -2.09 20.55
CA GLY A 107 -19.50 -3.41 20.43
C GLY A 107 -18.90 -3.98 21.71
N ALA A 108 -19.23 -3.40 22.86
CA ALA A 108 -18.92 -3.95 24.18
C ALA A 108 -20.22 -3.96 24.98
N ASP A 109 -21.08 -4.92 24.68
CA ASP A 109 -22.11 -5.47 25.57
C ASP A 109 -22.18 -6.98 25.32
#